data_AF-A0A8T3UYA1-F1
#
_entry.id   AF-A0A8T3UYA1-F1
#
_cell.length_a   1.000
_cell.length_b   1.000
_cell.length_c   1.000
_cell.angle_alpha   90.00
_cell.angle_beta   90.00
_cell.angle_gamma   90.00
#
_symmetry.space_group_name_H-M   'P 1'
#
loop_
_entity.id
_entity.type
_entity.pdbx_description
1 polymer ?
#
loop_
_entity_poly.entity_id
_entity_poly.type
_entity_poly.pdbx_seq_one_letter_code
_entity_poly.pdbx_strand_id
1 'polypeptide(L)'
;MTVTDPESIGIQIDGDKAVVNNEGESTITNGGTGTQINGDDATANNSGKTTVDGKDSTGTEINGNNGKVIQDGDLDVSGGGH
;
A
#
# COMPACT_ATOMS: atom_id res chain seq x y z
N MET A 1 -5.16 -3.18 -8.88
CA MET A 1 -3.93 -2.43 -9.21
C MET A 1 -2.78 -3.41 -9.41
N THR A 2 -1.82 -3.08 -10.26
CA THR A 2 -0.59 -3.87 -10.44
C THR A 2 0.61 -2.95 -10.50
N VAL A 3 1.61 -3.20 -9.65
CA VAL A 3 2.86 -2.43 -9.55
C VAL A 3 4.01 -3.43 -9.65
N THR A 4 4.86 -3.29 -10.67
CA THR A 4 5.89 -4.30 -11.02
C THR A 4 7.26 -3.70 -11.30
N ASP A 5 7.37 -2.39 -11.39
CA ASP A 5 8.65 -1.73 -11.66
C ASP A 5 9.34 -1.40 -10.32
N PRO A 6 10.67 -1.53 -10.22
CA PRO A 6 11.38 -1.20 -8.99
C PRO A 6 11.20 0.26 -8.62
N GLU A 7 11.04 0.53 -7.32
CA GLU A 7 10.89 1.88 -6.76
C GLU A 7 9.67 2.65 -7.32
N SER A 8 8.76 1.98 -8.03
CA SER A 8 7.55 2.60 -8.56
C SER A 8 6.45 2.68 -7.50
N ILE A 9 5.59 3.68 -7.62
CA ILE A 9 4.44 3.87 -6.74
C ILE A 9 3.17 3.74 -7.57
N GLY A 10 2.25 2.87 -7.16
CA GLY A 10 0.97 2.69 -7.84
C GLY A 10 0.02 3.86 -7.63
N ILE A 11 -0.23 4.23 -6.36
CA ILE A 11 -0.99 5.42 -5.98
C ILE A 11 -0.18 6.24 -4.98
N GLN A 12 0.00 7.52 -5.24
CA GLN A 12 0.53 8.49 -4.29
C GLN A 12 -0.55 9.49 -3.91
N ILE A 13 -0.70 9.73 -2.61
CA ILE A 13 -1.62 10.72 -2.05
C ILE A 13 -0.84 11.64 -1.13
N ASP A 14 -0.93 12.94 -1.34
CA ASP A 14 -0.35 13.96 -0.46
C ASP A 14 -1.48 14.73 0.24
N GLY A 15 -1.58 14.61 1.57
CA GLY A 15 -2.57 15.32 2.37
C GLY A 15 -2.87 14.71 3.74
N ASP A 16 -2.99 15.57 4.74
CA ASP A 16 -3.40 15.19 6.09
C ASP A 16 -4.86 14.70 6.11
N LYS A 17 -5.14 13.72 6.96
CA LYS A 17 -6.47 13.09 7.14
C LYS A 17 -7.02 12.49 5.86
N ALA A 18 -6.15 12.20 4.89
CA ALA A 18 -6.54 11.49 3.68
C ALA A 18 -7.14 10.13 4.05
N VAL A 19 -8.21 9.75 3.34
CA VAL A 19 -8.83 8.44 3.48
C VAL A 19 -8.78 7.75 2.13
N VAL A 20 -8.10 6.61 2.08
CA VAL A 20 -7.96 5.77 0.88
C VAL A 20 -8.72 4.47 1.10
N ASN A 21 -9.50 4.04 0.11
CA ASN A 21 -10.25 2.78 0.14
C ASN A 21 -9.81 1.89 -1.02
N ASN A 22 -9.09 0.82 -0.71
CA ASN A 22 -8.58 -0.17 -1.63
C ASN A 22 -9.48 -1.42 -1.56
N GLU A 23 -10.52 -1.43 -2.38
CA GLU A 23 -11.53 -2.50 -2.41
C GLU A 23 -11.23 -3.58 -3.48
N GLY A 24 -10.36 -3.27 -4.45
CA GLY A 24 -10.00 -4.18 -5.53
C GLY A 24 -8.75 -5.02 -5.24
N GLU A 25 -8.47 -5.98 -6.12
CA GLU A 25 -7.24 -6.76 -6.05
C GLU A 25 -6.01 -5.90 -6.37
N SER A 26 -4.96 -6.02 -5.57
CA SER A 26 -3.69 -5.33 -5.75
C SER A 26 -2.53 -6.33 -5.75
N THR A 27 -1.68 -6.26 -6.77
CA THR A 27 -0.45 -7.05 -6.87
C THR A 27 0.74 -6.11 -6.93
N ILE A 28 1.65 -6.24 -5.98
CA ILE A 28 2.86 -5.42 -5.86
C ILE A 28 4.05 -6.36 -5.89
N THR A 29 4.97 -6.13 -6.83
CA THR A 29 6.19 -6.94 -6.96
C THR A 29 7.43 -6.12 -7.27
N ASN A 30 8.58 -6.79 -7.27
CA ASN A 30 9.86 -6.27 -7.78
C ASN A 30 10.32 -4.94 -7.15
N GLY A 31 10.07 -4.75 -5.85
CA GLY A 31 10.47 -3.54 -5.13
C GLY A 31 9.56 -2.33 -5.31
N GLY A 32 8.36 -2.50 -5.89
CA GLY A 32 7.37 -1.43 -5.99
C GLY A 32 6.59 -1.18 -4.70
N THR A 33 5.95 -0.02 -4.60
CA THR A 33 5.00 0.37 -3.54
C THR A 33 3.59 0.48 -4.09
N GLY A 34 2.62 -0.20 -3.48
CA GLY A 34 1.22 -0.18 -3.92
C GLY A 34 0.56 1.19 -3.72
N THR A 35 0.31 1.54 -2.46
CA THR A 35 -0.27 2.83 -2.06
C THR A 35 0.69 3.55 -1.12
N GLN A 36 1.04 4.79 -1.44
CA GLN A 36 1.78 5.68 -0.55
C GLN A 36 0.92 6.90 -0.19
N ILE A 37 0.85 7.23 1.11
CA ILE A 37 0.17 8.41 1.62
C ILE A 37 1.17 9.27 2.38
N ASN A 38 1.38 10.51 1.96
CA ASN A 38 2.20 11.50 2.66
C ASN A 38 1.27 12.49 3.39
N GLY A 39 1.11 12.33 4.70
CA GLY A 39 0.21 13.17 5.50
C GLY A 39 -0.09 12.62 6.88
N ASP A 40 -0.36 13.53 7.82
CA ASP A 40 -0.68 13.20 9.21
C ASP A 40 -2.15 12.75 9.35
N ASP A 41 -2.45 11.89 10.34
CA ASP A 41 -3.79 11.34 10.62
C ASP A 41 -4.44 10.62 9.41
N ALA A 42 -3.65 10.18 8.43
CA ALA A 42 -4.16 9.49 7.24
C ALA A 42 -4.68 8.08 7.57
N THR A 43 -5.66 7.62 6.81
CA THR A 43 -6.22 6.26 6.92
C THR A 43 -6.24 5.55 5.57
N ALA A 44 -5.63 4.36 5.51
CA ALA A 44 -5.76 3.45 4.38
C ALA A 44 -6.63 2.25 4.78
N ASN A 45 -7.76 2.07 4.10
CA ASN A 45 -8.66 0.94 4.26
C ASN A 45 -8.47 -0.03 3.11
N ASN A 46 -7.97 -1.22 3.39
CA ASN A 46 -7.69 -2.27 2.42
C ASN A 46 -8.69 -3.41 2.66
N SER A 47 -9.76 -3.43 1.87
CA SER A 47 -10.81 -4.46 1.94
C SER A 47 -10.76 -5.45 0.77
N GLY A 48 -10.02 -5.11 -0.29
CA GLY A 48 -9.70 -6.01 -1.39
C GLY A 48 -8.50 -6.91 -1.08
N LYS A 49 -8.23 -7.87 -1.98
CA LYS A 49 -7.06 -8.74 -1.87
C LYS A 49 -5.77 -7.96 -2.19
N THR A 50 -4.77 -8.06 -1.33
CA THR A 50 -3.44 -7.48 -1.54
C THR A 50 -2.40 -8.60 -1.56
N THR A 51 -1.62 -8.66 -2.64
CA THR A 51 -0.46 -9.55 -2.78
C THR A 51 0.80 -8.70 -2.89
N VAL A 52 1.73 -8.86 -1.96
CA VAL A 52 3.04 -8.20 -1.93
C VAL A 52 4.11 -9.28 -2.04
N ASP A 53 4.75 -9.39 -3.21
CA ASP A 53 5.75 -10.42 -3.48
C ASP A 53 7.03 -9.85 -4.06
N GLY A 54 8.12 -10.04 -3.32
CA GLY A 54 9.46 -9.66 -3.75
C GLY A 54 10.13 -8.73 -2.75
N LYS A 55 11.45 -8.79 -2.74
CA LYS A 55 12.28 -7.99 -1.84
C LYS A 55 11.99 -6.50 -2.04
N ASP A 56 11.85 -5.78 -0.94
CA ASP A 56 11.62 -4.33 -0.88
C ASP A 56 10.27 -3.89 -1.49
N SER A 57 9.39 -4.82 -1.87
CA SER A 57 8.01 -4.49 -2.24
C SER A 57 7.20 -4.09 -1.00
N THR A 58 6.37 -3.06 -1.15
CA THR A 58 5.57 -2.50 -0.05
C THR A 58 4.10 -2.43 -0.45
N GLY A 59 3.20 -2.99 0.35
CA GLY A 59 1.76 -2.93 0.06
C GLY A 59 1.17 -1.53 0.25
N THR A 60 1.31 -0.97 1.45
CA THR A 60 0.81 0.35 1.82
C THR A 60 1.82 1.05 2.71
N GLU A 61 2.19 2.28 2.38
CA GLU A 61 3.06 3.14 3.16
C GLU A 61 2.34 4.42 3.55
N ILE A 62 2.44 4.82 4.82
CA ILE A 62 1.96 6.13 5.29
C ILE A 62 3.13 6.89 5.89
N ASN A 63 3.58 7.91 5.17
CA ASN A 63 4.59 8.86 5.59
C ASN A 63 3.93 10.03 6.31
N GLY A 64 3.73 9.89 7.61
CA GLY A 64 3.11 10.91 8.47
C GLY A 64 2.92 10.41 9.89
N ASN A 65 2.43 11.29 10.76
CA ASN A 65 2.13 10.97 12.14
C ASN A 65 0.71 10.41 12.25
N ASN A 66 0.49 9.50 13.20
CA ASN A 66 -0.84 8.98 13.56
C ASN A 66 -1.59 8.29 12.40
N GLY A 67 -0.87 7.83 11.38
CA GLY A 67 -1.43 7.08 10.27
C GLY A 67 -2.06 5.76 10.72
N LYS A 68 -3.13 5.36 10.05
CA LYS A 68 -3.86 4.11 10.31
C LYS A 68 -3.98 3.29 9.04
N VAL A 69 -3.53 2.05 9.08
CA VAL A 69 -3.84 1.05 8.05
C VAL A 69 -4.85 0.06 8.62
N ILE A 70 -5.94 -0.17 7.90
CA ILE A 70 -6.97 -1.16 8.22
C ILE A 70 -6.94 -2.20 7.11
N GLN A 71 -6.62 -3.45 7.47
CA GLN A 71 -6.63 -4.60 6.55
C GLN A 71 -7.79 -5.51 6.91
N ASP A 72 -8.89 -5.38 6.16
CA ASP A 72 -10.09 -6.22 6.27
C ASP A 72 -10.18 -7.24 5.11
N GLY A 73 -9.39 -7.07 4.06
CA GLY A 73 -9.29 -8.00 2.93
C GLY A 73 -8.20 -9.07 3.11
N ASP A 74 -8.07 -9.94 2.10
CA ASP A 74 -7.01 -10.95 2.07
C ASP A 74 -5.64 -10.27 1.87
N LEU A 75 -4.64 -10.66 2.68
CA LEU A 75 -3.27 -10.19 2.57
C LEU A 75 -2.32 -11.38 2.42
N ASP A 76 -1.59 -11.42 1.30
CA ASP A 76 -0.55 -12.39 1.01
C ASP A 76 0.80 -11.65 0.85
N VAL A 77 1.76 -11.95 1.72
CA VAL A 77 3.09 -11.33 1.71
C VAL A 77 4.15 -12.42 1.61
N SER A 78 4.97 -12.34 0.56
CA SER A 78 6.03 -13.32 0.29
C SER A 78 7.25 -12.67 -0.38
N GLY A 79 8.28 -13.46 -0.69
CA GLY A 79 9.47 -12.99 -1.42
C GLY A 79 10.33 -11.92 -0.71
N GLY A 80 10.04 -11.60 0.56
CA GLY A 80 10.70 -10.52 1.30
C GLY A 80 10.01 -9.16 1.20
N GLY A 81 8.72 -9.12 0.85
CA GLY A 81 7.89 -7.92 0.88
C GLY A 81 7.51 -7.48 2.30
N HIS A 82 7.02 -6.23 2.41
CA HIS A 82 6.64 -5.54 3.65
C HIS A 82 5.21 -4.98 3.58
#